data_AF-A0A972TZ48-F1
#
_entry.id   AF-A0A972TZ48-F1
#
_cell.length_a   1.000
_cell.length_b   1.000
_cell.length_c   1.000
_cell.angle_alpha   90.00
_cell.angle_beta   90.00
_cell.angle_gamma   90.00
#
_symmetry.space_group_name_H-M   'P 1'
#
loop_
_entity.id
_entity.type
_entity.pdbx_description
1 polymer ?
#
loop_
_entity_poly.entity_id
_entity_poly.type
_entity_poly.pdbx_seq_one_letter_code
_entity_poly.pdbx_strand_id
1 'polypeptide(L)'
;MKTVEEKTATIDRRKFLKITGVSTIVGLLGGWKFVELLAPGELEATYLPKAEALTAKRWAMLIDMEKLTGETAGKCIKTCHRIHNVPDVGDPKREIKWLWLERFEHAFPGDEHDHMPESVEEGRFFVMCNHCDNPPCVRVCPTKATWQREDGIIMMDQHRCIGCRYCMAACPFGARSFNWGDY
;
A
#
# COMPACT_ATOMS: atom_id res chain seq x y z
N MET A 1 -19.60 -22.45 41.14
CA MET A 1 -18.89 -23.18 40.07
C MET A 1 -19.86 -24.18 39.47
N LYS A 2 -20.43 -23.88 38.29
CA LYS A 2 -21.20 -24.86 37.50
C LYS A 2 -20.36 -25.18 36.27
N THR A 3 -19.97 -26.44 36.14
CA THR A 3 -19.25 -26.98 34.99
C THR A 3 -20.17 -26.95 33.78
N VAL A 4 -19.71 -26.32 32.69
CA VAL A 4 -20.37 -26.39 31.38
C VAL A 4 -19.83 -27.64 30.70
N GLU A 5 -20.67 -28.67 30.57
CA GLU A 5 -20.40 -29.82 29.72
C GLU A 5 -20.54 -29.42 28.26
N GLU A 6 -19.43 -29.46 27.52
CA GLU A 6 -19.38 -29.23 26.09
C GLU A 6 -19.80 -30.54 25.38
N LYS A 7 -21.04 -30.58 24.88
CA LYS A 7 -21.52 -31.70 24.07
C LYS A 7 -20.95 -31.58 22.65
N THR A 8 -19.88 -32.32 22.35
CA THR A 8 -19.43 -32.55 20.97
C THR A 8 -20.52 -33.30 20.19
N ALA A 9 -21.21 -32.60 19.30
CA ALA A 9 -22.20 -33.18 18.40
C ALA A 9 -21.49 -34.03 17.34
N THR A 10 -21.53 -35.35 17.47
CA THR A 10 -21.04 -36.29 16.46
C THR A 10 -21.98 -36.27 15.25
N ILE A 11 -21.51 -35.79 14.10
CA ILE A 11 -22.30 -35.73 12.87
C ILE A 11 -22.33 -37.13 12.25
N ASP A 12 -23.52 -37.71 12.16
CA ASP A 12 -23.74 -39.01 11.52
C ASP A 12 -23.37 -38.98 10.02
N ARG A 13 -22.83 -40.09 9.50
CA ARG A 13 -22.37 -40.25 8.11
C ARG A 13 -23.46 -39.89 7.10
N ARG A 14 -24.72 -40.24 7.37
CA ARG A 14 -25.85 -39.90 6.48
C ARG A 14 -26.10 -38.39 6.46
N LYS A 15 -25.95 -37.73 7.60
CA LYS A 15 -26.10 -36.27 7.73
C LYS A 15 -24.94 -35.55 7.06
N PHE A 16 -23.71 -36.06 7.20
CA PHE A 16 -22.53 -35.57 6.50
C PHE A 16 -22.68 -35.67 4.97
N LEU A 17 -23.12 -36.82 4.45
CA LEU A 17 -23.34 -37.02 3.02
C LEU A 17 -24.47 -36.15 2.45
N LYS A 18 -25.52 -35.87 3.24
CA LYS A 18 -26.56 -34.91 2.85
C LYS A 18 -26.02 -33.48 2.78
N ILE A 19 -25.25 -33.06 3.78
CA ILE A 19 -24.67 -31.71 3.83
C ILE A 19 -23.68 -31.54 2.67
N THR A 20 -22.73 -32.46 2.50
CA THR A 20 -21.73 -32.40 1.43
C THR A 20 -22.34 -32.53 0.03
N GLY A 21 -23.37 -33.38 -0.14
CA GLY A 21 -24.11 -33.52 -1.40
C GLY A 21 -24.89 -32.26 -1.80
N VAL A 22 -25.52 -31.58 -0.83
CA VAL A 22 -26.21 -30.30 -1.09
C VAL A 22 -25.20 -29.20 -1.39
N SER A 23 -24.09 -29.12 -0.64
CA SER A 23 -23.04 -28.12 -0.87
C SER A 23 -22.34 -28.30 -2.22
N THR A 24 -22.18 -29.52 -2.70
CA THR A 24 -21.62 -29.79 -4.05
C THR A 24 -22.62 -29.42 -5.15
N ILE A 25 -23.92 -29.62 -4.96
CA ILE A 25 -24.94 -29.16 -5.91
C ILE A 25 -24.96 -27.62 -5.98
N VAL A 26 -24.87 -26.94 -4.84
CA VAL A 26 -24.75 -25.47 -4.79
C VAL A 26 -23.46 -25.01 -5.48
N GLY A 27 -22.34 -25.70 -5.25
CA GLY A 27 -21.08 -25.38 -5.95
C GLY A 27 -21.13 -25.61 -7.46
N LEU A 28 -21.73 -26.72 -7.92
CA LEU A 28 -21.76 -27.15 -9.32
C LEU A 28 -22.80 -26.42 -10.17
N LEU A 29 -23.91 -25.96 -9.60
CA LEU A 29 -24.92 -25.13 -10.28
C LEU A 29 -24.56 -23.64 -10.32
N GLY A 30 -23.28 -23.32 -10.13
CA GLY A 30 -22.79 -21.96 -10.03
C GLY A 30 -23.08 -21.41 -8.64
N GLY A 31 -22.32 -21.87 -7.63
CA GLY A 31 -22.41 -21.32 -6.28
C GLY A 31 -22.29 -19.80 -6.25
N TRP A 32 -21.57 -19.25 -7.23
CA TRP A 32 -21.54 -17.82 -7.54
C TRP A 32 -22.92 -17.22 -7.82
N LYS A 33 -23.73 -17.84 -8.68
CA LYS A 33 -25.10 -17.41 -9.02
C LYS A 33 -26.03 -17.49 -7.82
N PHE A 34 -25.85 -18.46 -6.94
CA PHE A 34 -26.67 -18.59 -5.73
C PHE A 34 -26.27 -17.57 -4.65
N VAL A 35 -24.99 -17.24 -4.55
CA VAL A 35 -24.47 -16.17 -3.68
C VAL A 35 -24.87 -14.79 -4.20
N GLU A 36 -24.81 -14.57 -5.51
CA GLU A 36 -25.31 -13.36 -6.19
C GLU A 36 -26.82 -13.19 -6.03
N LEU A 37 -27.58 -14.30 -5.96
CA LEU A 37 -29.02 -14.30 -5.68
C LEU A 37 -29.36 -14.00 -4.22
N LEU A 38 -28.53 -14.45 -3.27
CA LEU A 38 -28.77 -14.29 -1.83
C LEU A 38 -28.20 -12.99 -1.24
N ALA A 39 -27.12 -12.46 -1.82
CA ALA A 39 -26.45 -11.25 -1.38
C ALA A 39 -26.00 -10.40 -2.58
N PRO A 40 -26.95 -9.94 -3.44
CA PRO A 40 -26.63 -9.12 -4.60
C PRO A 40 -25.92 -7.83 -4.16
N GLY A 41 -24.67 -7.63 -4.62
CA GLY A 41 -23.89 -6.41 -4.40
C GLY A 41 -23.08 -6.34 -3.11
N GLU A 42 -23.20 -7.30 -2.17
CA GLU A 42 -22.47 -7.27 -0.90
C GLU A 42 -21.02 -7.78 -0.98
N LEU A 43 -20.67 -8.49 -2.07
CA LEU A 43 -19.32 -9.04 -2.29
C LEU A 43 -18.43 -8.18 -3.20
N GLU A 44 -18.97 -7.11 -3.77
CA GLU A 44 -18.10 -6.08 -4.31
C GLU A 44 -17.47 -5.37 -3.11
N ALA A 45 -16.15 -5.47 -2.97
CA ALA A 45 -15.37 -4.66 -2.04
C ALA A 45 -15.56 -3.19 -2.42
N THR A 46 -16.69 -2.64 -2.00
CA THR A 46 -17.12 -1.31 -2.39
C THR A 46 -16.48 -0.38 -1.37
N TYR A 47 -15.59 0.47 -1.85
CA TYR A 47 -15.09 1.57 -1.05
C TYR A 47 -16.29 2.44 -0.66
N LEU A 48 -16.75 2.34 0.58
CA LEU A 48 -17.78 3.21 1.12
C LEU A 48 -17.08 4.50 1.56
N PRO A 49 -17.19 5.61 0.79
CA PRO A 49 -16.65 6.87 1.25
C PRO A 49 -17.35 7.21 2.57
N LYS A 50 -16.53 7.46 3.61
CA LYS A 50 -17.05 7.90 4.90
C LYS A 50 -17.82 9.20 4.68
N ALA A 51 -18.97 9.39 5.33
CA ALA A 51 -19.80 10.58 5.15
C ALA A 51 -19.03 11.89 5.44
N GLU A 52 -18.03 11.85 6.31
CA GLU A 52 -17.15 12.98 6.62
C GLU A 52 -15.81 12.97 5.85
N ALA A 53 -15.70 12.21 4.75
CA ALA A 53 -14.48 12.20 3.96
C ALA A 53 -14.25 13.58 3.31
N LEU A 54 -13.02 14.09 3.45
CA LEU A 54 -12.63 15.34 2.82
C LEU A 54 -12.64 15.17 1.29
N THR A 55 -13.19 16.16 0.58
CA THR A 55 -13.18 16.21 -0.88
C THR A 55 -12.31 17.37 -1.36
N ALA A 56 -11.51 17.13 -2.40
CA ALA A 56 -10.66 18.15 -2.98
C ALA A 56 -10.46 17.86 -4.48
N LYS A 57 -10.25 18.92 -5.26
CA LYS A 57 -9.87 18.80 -6.68
C LYS A 57 -8.40 18.42 -6.86
N ARG A 58 -7.55 18.74 -5.89
CA ARG A 58 -6.12 18.48 -5.91
C ARG A 58 -5.63 18.26 -4.49
N TRP A 59 -4.88 17.20 -4.27
CA TRP A 59 -4.20 16.97 -2.99
C TRP A 59 -2.75 17.42 -3.07
N ALA A 60 -2.27 18.00 -1.98
CA ALA A 60 -0.88 18.36 -1.80
C ALA A 60 -0.47 18.08 -0.36
N MET A 61 0.81 17.82 -0.16
CA MET A 61 1.43 17.68 1.15
C MET A 61 2.59 18.66 1.21
N LEU A 62 2.65 19.44 2.30
CA LEU A 62 3.76 20.33 2.60
C LEU A 62 4.41 19.87 3.89
N ILE A 63 5.72 19.72 3.87
CA ILE A 63 6.52 19.39 5.05
C ILE A 63 7.35 20.62 5.40
N ASP A 64 7.10 21.19 6.57
CA ASP A 64 7.88 22.29 7.12
C ASP A 64 9.17 21.71 7.72
N MET A 65 10.27 21.85 6.98
CA MET A 65 11.57 21.29 7.34
C MET A 65 12.19 21.97 8.56
N GLU A 66 11.85 23.22 8.87
CA GLU A 66 12.35 23.92 10.06
C GLU A 66 11.76 23.33 11.35
N LYS A 67 10.53 22.80 11.27
CA LYS A 67 9.82 22.19 12.40
C LYS A 67 9.99 20.67 12.47
N LEU A 68 10.54 20.05 11.44
CA LEU A 68 10.68 18.61 11.39
C LEU A 68 11.86 18.13 12.23
N THR A 69 11.56 17.54 13.38
CA THR A 69 12.56 16.86 14.21
C THR A 69 12.72 15.39 13.81
N GLY A 70 13.87 14.80 14.12
CA GLY A 70 14.12 13.37 13.89
C GLY A 70 13.12 12.46 14.61
N GLU A 71 12.63 12.86 15.79
CA GLU A 71 11.59 12.13 16.52
C GLU A 71 10.24 12.13 15.75
N THR A 72 9.80 13.30 15.28
CA THR A 72 8.56 13.43 14.50
C THR A 72 8.66 12.65 13.20
N ALA A 73 9.77 12.77 12.48
CA ALA A 73 10.03 11.99 11.27
C ALA A 73 9.96 10.48 11.54
N GLY A 74 10.60 10.00 12.60
CA GLY A 74 10.53 8.59 12.99
C GLY A 74 9.11 8.10 13.30
N LYS A 75 8.29 8.91 13.96
CA LYS A 75 6.86 8.60 14.21
C LYS A 75 6.06 8.53 12.91
N CYS A 76 6.29 9.45 11.97
CA CYS A 76 5.65 9.44 10.66
C CYS A 76 6.02 8.19 9.86
N ILE A 77 7.30 7.84 9.78
CA ILE A 77 7.81 6.65 9.08
C ILE A 77 7.18 5.38 9.67
N LYS A 78 7.27 5.21 11.00
CA LYS A 78 6.68 4.06 11.71
C LYS A 78 5.17 3.94 11.48
N THR A 79 4.46 5.06 11.49
CA THR A 79 3.02 5.09 11.30
C THR A 79 2.64 4.73 9.86
N CYS A 80 3.36 5.26 8.88
CA CYS A 80 3.19 4.90 7.47
C CYS A 80 3.39 3.40 7.27
N HIS A 81 4.49 2.85 7.76
CA HIS A 81 4.79 1.42 7.61
C HIS A 81 3.71 0.55 8.27
N ARG A 82 3.22 0.93 9.45
CA ARG A 82 2.14 0.22 10.14
C ARG A 82 0.80 0.28 9.40
N ILE A 83 0.39 1.46 8.92
CA ILE A 83 -0.92 1.63 8.26
C ILE A 83 -0.95 0.95 6.89
N HIS A 84 0.19 0.94 6.19
CA HIS A 84 0.30 0.41 4.84
C HIS A 84 0.92 -1.00 4.77
N ASN A 85 1.05 -1.68 5.91
CA ASN A 85 1.60 -3.04 6.00
C ASN A 85 2.95 -3.18 5.29
N VAL A 86 3.83 -2.19 5.43
CA VAL A 86 5.18 -2.23 4.87
C VAL A 86 6.05 -3.13 5.75
N PRO A 87 6.57 -4.25 5.24
CA PRO A 87 7.33 -5.21 6.05
C PRO A 87 8.72 -4.68 6.36
N ASP A 88 9.25 -5.08 7.52
CA ASP A 88 10.66 -4.92 7.84
C ASP A 88 11.43 -6.16 7.34
N VAL A 89 12.26 -5.95 6.31
CA VAL A 89 12.98 -7.03 5.62
C VAL A 89 14.35 -7.31 6.26
N GLY A 90 14.85 -6.42 7.12
CA GLY A 90 16.17 -6.54 7.77
C GLY A 90 17.39 -6.45 6.83
N ASP A 91 17.20 -6.40 5.51
CA ASP A 91 18.24 -6.19 4.50
C ASP A 91 18.09 -4.80 3.86
N PRO A 92 19.01 -3.86 4.13
CA PRO A 92 18.97 -2.50 3.56
C PRO A 92 18.97 -2.46 2.03
N LYS A 93 19.47 -3.50 1.33
CA LYS A 93 19.50 -3.53 -0.14
C LYS A 93 18.15 -3.91 -0.75
N ARG A 94 17.26 -4.51 0.04
CA ARG A 94 15.94 -5.01 -0.37
C ARG A 94 14.81 -4.40 0.46
N GLU A 95 15.11 -3.38 1.25
CA GLU A 95 14.15 -2.71 2.11
C GLU A 95 13.02 -2.09 1.29
N ILE A 96 11.80 -2.17 1.83
CA ILE A 96 10.65 -1.45 1.28
C ILE A 96 10.49 -0.21 2.15
N LYS A 97 10.81 0.96 1.58
CA LYS A 97 10.61 2.26 2.23
C LYS A 97 9.71 3.16 1.41
N TRP A 98 8.78 3.81 2.08
CA TRP A 98 7.86 4.78 1.48
C TRP A 98 8.16 6.20 1.93
N LEU A 99 8.60 6.35 3.19
CA LEU A 99 9.08 7.58 3.81
C LEU A 99 10.45 7.27 4.43
N TRP A 100 11.44 8.16 4.27
CA TRP A 100 12.73 8.04 4.95
C TRP A 100 13.40 9.39 5.14
N LEU A 101 14.43 9.43 5.98
CA LEU A 101 15.32 10.58 6.11
C LEU A 101 16.57 10.34 5.27
N GLU A 102 16.96 11.32 4.49
CA GLU A 102 18.09 11.26 3.56
C GLU A 102 18.99 12.48 3.69
N ARG A 103 20.27 12.37 3.32
CA ARG A 103 21.17 13.54 3.26
C ARG A 103 20.90 14.37 2.01
N PHE A 104 21.31 15.64 2.04
CA PHE A 104 21.09 16.57 0.91
C PHE A 104 21.60 16.01 -0.42
N GLU A 105 22.85 15.56 -0.48
CA GLU A 105 23.52 14.99 -1.67
C GLU A 105 22.66 13.96 -2.40
N HIS A 106 22.05 13.04 -1.66
CA HIS A 106 21.26 11.96 -2.23
C HIS A 106 19.81 12.38 -2.51
N ALA A 107 19.26 13.31 -1.73
CA ALA A 107 17.89 13.80 -1.92
C ALA A 107 17.79 14.76 -3.12
N PHE A 108 18.84 15.52 -3.38
CA PHE A 108 18.94 16.57 -4.41
C PHE A 108 20.22 16.40 -5.25
N PRO A 109 20.36 15.28 -5.97
CA PRO A 109 21.59 14.98 -6.69
C PRO A 109 21.86 16.02 -7.78
N GLY A 110 23.01 16.68 -7.70
CA GLY A 110 23.47 17.68 -8.67
C GLY A 110 23.12 19.13 -8.33
N ASP A 111 22.41 19.38 -7.22
CA ASP A 111 22.10 20.73 -6.73
C ASP A 111 23.13 21.26 -5.71
N GLU A 112 24.25 20.55 -5.56
CA GLU A 112 25.32 20.93 -4.62
C GLU A 112 26.16 22.10 -5.13
N HIS A 113 26.59 22.96 -4.23
CA HIS A 113 27.48 24.07 -4.55
C HIS A 113 28.35 24.48 -3.35
N ASP A 114 29.54 25.05 -3.63
CA ASP A 114 30.59 25.38 -2.65
C ASP A 114 30.20 26.34 -1.52
N HIS A 115 29.03 26.99 -1.63
CA HIS A 115 28.54 27.98 -0.66
C HIS A 115 27.26 27.53 0.06
N MET A 116 27.02 26.23 0.18
CA MET A 116 25.90 25.76 0.97
C MET A 116 26.16 25.95 2.47
N PRO A 117 25.12 26.29 3.26
CA PRO A 117 25.23 26.26 4.71
C PRO A 117 25.49 24.83 5.20
N GLU A 118 26.39 24.66 6.16
CA GLU A 118 26.68 23.37 6.82
C GLU A 118 25.40 22.70 7.36
N SER A 119 24.44 23.49 7.84
CA SER A 119 23.13 22.99 8.31
C SER A 119 22.28 22.32 7.22
N VAL A 120 22.52 22.67 5.95
CA VAL A 120 21.86 22.06 4.78
C VAL A 120 22.66 20.84 4.34
N GLU A 121 23.98 20.95 4.25
CA GLU A 121 24.88 19.85 3.85
C GLU A 121 24.75 18.63 4.77
N GLU A 122 24.79 18.86 6.08
CA GLU A 122 24.65 17.81 7.09
C GLU A 122 23.19 17.51 7.44
N GLY A 123 22.26 18.30 6.89
CA GLY A 123 20.83 18.21 7.12
C GLY A 123 20.24 16.87 6.68
N ARG A 124 19.19 16.44 7.39
CA ARG A 124 18.39 15.28 6.99
C ARG A 124 17.04 15.73 6.44
N PHE A 125 16.76 15.33 5.21
CA PHE A 125 15.56 15.68 4.46
C PHE A 125 14.57 14.53 4.46
N PHE A 126 13.30 14.85 4.61
CA PHE A 126 12.24 13.86 4.59
C PHE A 126 11.83 13.58 3.15
N VAL A 127 12.15 12.39 2.66
CA VAL A 127 11.94 12.01 1.27
C VAL A 127 10.80 11.00 1.16
N MET A 128 9.97 11.19 0.14
CA MET A 128 8.78 10.38 -0.15
C MET A 128 8.36 10.50 -1.61
N CYS A 129 7.30 9.79 -2.00
CA CYS A 129 6.68 9.99 -3.31
C CYS A 129 6.00 11.37 -3.37
N ASN A 130 6.46 12.23 -4.27
CA ASN A 130 5.92 13.59 -4.45
C ASN A 130 4.63 13.67 -5.28
N HIS A 131 4.11 12.53 -5.76
CA HIS A 131 2.93 12.47 -6.63
C HIS A 131 2.94 13.48 -7.80
N CYS A 132 4.06 13.51 -8.53
CA CYS A 132 4.35 14.48 -9.60
C CYS A 132 3.20 14.67 -10.60
N ASP A 133 3.04 15.91 -11.08
CA ASP A 133 2.07 16.28 -12.13
C ASP A 133 2.32 15.56 -13.47
N ASN A 134 3.59 15.42 -13.85
CA ASN A 134 4.03 14.69 -15.04
C ASN A 134 4.87 13.46 -14.67
N PRO A 135 4.25 12.41 -14.12
CA PRO A 135 4.95 11.31 -13.46
C PRO A 135 5.72 10.42 -14.46
N PRO A 136 7.07 10.41 -14.47
CA PRO A 136 7.84 9.54 -15.35
C PRO A 136 7.57 8.06 -15.05
N CYS A 137 7.38 7.71 -13.76
CA CYS A 137 7.10 6.35 -13.32
C CYS A 137 5.78 5.77 -13.88
N VAL A 138 4.79 6.61 -14.19
CA VAL A 138 3.54 6.19 -14.85
C VAL A 138 3.76 5.95 -16.34
N ARG A 139 4.46 6.87 -17.03
CA ARG A 139 4.71 6.77 -18.48
C ARG A 139 5.50 5.53 -18.86
N VAL A 140 6.43 5.09 -18.01
CA VAL A 140 7.29 3.93 -18.28
C VAL A 140 6.66 2.58 -17.92
N CYS A 141 5.49 2.56 -17.26
CA CYS A 141 4.88 1.32 -16.80
C CYS A 141 4.14 0.60 -17.94
N PRO A 142 4.65 -0.56 -18.45
CA PRO A 142 4.07 -1.19 -19.64
C PRO A 142 2.68 -1.76 -19.40
N THR A 143 2.38 -2.20 -18.17
CA THR A 143 1.08 -2.80 -17.81
C THR A 143 0.07 -1.80 -17.27
N LYS A 144 0.45 -0.52 -17.18
CA LYS A 144 -0.36 0.53 -16.52
C LYS A 144 -0.75 0.17 -15.08
N ALA A 145 0.15 -0.53 -14.38
CA ALA A 145 0.00 -0.84 -12.95
C ALA A 145 0.08 0.40 -12.07
N THR A 146 0.69 1.49 -12.56
CA THR A 146 0.60 2.80 -11.91
C THR A 146 -0.10 3.80 -12.82
N TRP A 147 -0.92 4.65 -12.22
CA TRP A 147 -1.67 5.71 -12.91
C TRP A 147 -1.83 6.92 -12.01
N GLN A 148 -2.21 8.05 -12.59
CA GLN A 148 -2.57 9.26 -11.85
C GLN A 148 -4.10 9.33 -11.75
N ARG A 149 -4.62 9.52 -10.54
CA ARG A 149 -6.03 9.83 -10.29
C ARG A 149 -6.33 11.28 -10.68
N GLU A 150 -7.59 11.61 -10.90
CA GLU A 150 -8.03 12.96 -11.31
C GLU A 150 -7.58 14.07 -10.35
N ASP A 151 -7.43 13.77 -9.06
CA ASP A 151 -6.99 14.70 -8.04
C ASP A 151 -5.47 14.77 -7.84
N GLY A 152 -4.71 14.15 -8.75
CA GLY A 152 -3.24 14.21 -8.80
C GLY A 152 -2.51 13.09 -8.08
N ILE A 153 -3.19 12.26 -7.29
CA ILE A 153 -2.54 11.19 -6.55
C ILE A 153 -2.08 10.08 -7.50
N ILE A 154 -0.80 9.75 -7.43
CA ILE A 154 -0.23 8.58 -8.11
C ILE A 154 -0.59 7.30 -7.36
N MET A 155 -1.36 6.44 -8.02
CA MET A 155 -1.82 5.16 -7.51
C MET A 155 -0.98 4.00 -8.06
N MET A 156 -1.01 2.88 -7.35
CA MET A 156 -0.31 1.64 -7.71
C MET A 156 -1.22 0.45 -7.47
N ASP A 157 -1.41 -0.36 -8.51
CA ASP A 157 -2.08 -1.65 -8.47
C ASP A 157 -1.00 -2.74 -8.41
N GLN A 158 -0.93 -3.38 -7.25
CA GLN A 158 0.06 -4.41 -6.96
C GLN A 158 -0.23 -5.70 -7.71
N HIS A 159 -1.50 -6.01 -8.01
CA HIS A 159 -1.91 -7.21 -8.74
C HIS A 159 -1.63 -7.11 -10.24
N ARG A 160 -1.63 -5.90 -10.80
CA ARG A 160 -1.28 -5.64 -12.20
C ARG A 160 0.21 -5.48 -12.45
N CYS A 161 1.00 -5.32 -11.40
CA CYS A 161 2.44 -5.11 -11.49
C CYS A 161 3.16 -6.42 -11.84
N ILE A 162 3.88 -6.42 -12.97
CA ILE A 162 4.70 -7.58 -13.40
C ILE A 162 6.15 -7.53 -12.88
N GLY A 163 6.49 -6.54 -12.05
CA GLY A 163 7.83 -6.42 -11.47
C GLY A 163 8.96 -6.09 -12.44
N CYS A 164 8.68 -5.39 -13.55
CA CYS A 164 9.70 -4.96 -14.52
C CYS A 164 10.66 -3.87 -14.01
N ARG A 165 10.34 -3.20 -12.89
CA ARG A 165 11.18 -2.20 -12.18
C ARG A 165 11.55 -0.93 -12.97
N TYR A 166 11.03 -0.71 -14.17
CA TYR A 166 11.27 0.55 -14.90
C TYR A 166 10.77 1.79 -14.16
N CYS A 167 9.71 1.65 -13.36
CA CYS A 167 9.23 2.74 -12.52
C CYS A 167 10.24 3.17 -11.44
N MET A 168 11.13 2.26 -10.98
CA MET A 168 12.20 2.58 -10.05
C MET A 168 13.28 3.41 -10.73
N ALA A 169 13.75 2.96 -11.90
CA ALA A 169 14.76 3.67 -12.67
C ALA A 169 14.29 5.06 -13.14
N ALA A 170 12.99 5.21 -13.41
CA ALA A 170 12.43 6.46 -13.92
C ALA A 170 12.11 7.50 -12.83
N CYS A 171 12.07 7.13 -11.55
CA CYS A 171 11.70 8.06 -10.48
C CYS A 171 12.94 8.89 -10.08
N PRO A 172 12.92 10.23 -10.24
CA PRO A 172 14.08 11.06 -9.90
C PRO A 172 14.37 11.08 -8.40
N PHE A 173 13.36 10.83 -7.57
CA PHE A 173 13.47 10.83 -6.11
C PHE A 173 13.79 9.45 -5.51
N GLY A 174 13.93 8.40 -6.35
CA GLY A 174 14.11 7.03 -5.85
C GLY A 174 12.94 6.49 -5.01
N ALA A 175 11.78 7.14 -5.02
CA ALA A 175 10.65 6.85 -4.13
C ALA A 175 9.85 5.58 -4.46
N ARG A 176 10.38 4.71 -5.32
CA ARG A 176 9.76 3.44 -5.70
C ARG A 176 10.58 2.29 -5.11
N SER A 177 9.94 1.55 -4.22
CA SER A 177 10.48 0.30 -3.67
C SER A 177 9.88 -0.90 -4.41
N PHE A 178 10.64 -1.99 -4.50
CA PHE A 178 10.19 -3.25 -5.07
C PHE A 178 10.15 -4.32 -4.00
N ASN A 179 9.08 -5.11 -3.98
CA ASN A 179 8.97 -6.25 -3.09
C ASN A 179 9.71 -7.45 -3.71
N TRP A 180 10.77 -7.92 -3.04
CA TRP A 180 11.65 -9.00 -3.53
C TRP A 180 11.25 -10.39 -3.06
N GLY A 181 10.29 -10.50 -2.14
CA GLY A 181 9.87 -11.78 -1.56
C GLY A 181 8.43 -11.74 -1.07
N ASP A 182 7.98 -12.87 -0.54
CA ASP A 182 6.63 -13.03 0.02
C ASP A 182 6.71 -12.89 1.54
N TYR A 183 6.82 -11.63 2.02
CA TYR A 183 6.88 -11.27 3.44
C TYR A 183 5.50 -11.09 4.08
#